data_AF-A0A0V0HB47-F1
#
_entry.id   AF-A0A0V0HB47-F1
#
_cell.length_a   1.000
_cell.length_b   1.000
_cell.length_c   1.000
_cell.angle_alpha   90.00
_cell.angle_beta   90.00
_cell.angle_gamma   90.00
#
_symmetry.space_group_name_H-M   'P 1'
#
loop_
_entity.id
_entity.type
_entity.pdbx_description
1 polymer ?
#
loop_
_entity_poly.entity_id
_entity_poly.type
_entity_poly.pdbx_seq_one_letter_code
_entity_poly.pdbx_strand_id
1 'polypeptide(L)'
;MWLPSSQVASSVFTLGTAGVLPFYTLMVAAPKAELTRKLMESAIPYVVLGLLYAYLLYLSWTPDTIGLMFASKYWLPELSGIAKMFSSEMTLASAWIHLLAVDLFAARQVYHDGLQNGIETRHSVSLCLLFCPIGIVIHLLTKAVLSSAEKTVPRTH
;
A
#
# COMPACT_ATOMS: atom_id res chain seq x y z
N MET A 1 -24.40 -13.77 15.82
CA MET A 1 -23.55 -14.74 15.10
C MET A 1 -22.12 -14.23 15.23
N TRP A 2 -21.38 -14.71 16.23
CA TRP A 2 -19.96 -14.35 16.43
C TRP A 2 -19.16 -15.13 15.38
N LEU A 3 -18.63 -14.45 14.37
CA LEU A 3 -17.66 -15.06 13.48
C LEU A 3 -16.37 -15.29 14.30
N PRO A 4 -15.75 -16.48 14.25
CA PRO A 4 -14.46 -16.69 14.88
C PRO A 4 -13.45 -15.70 14.29
N SER A 5 -12.65 -15.05 15.15
CA SER A 5 -11.70 -14.01 14.77
C SER A 5 -10.76 -14.44 13.63
N SER A 6 -10.45 -15.74 13.55
CA SER A 6 -9.65 -16.36 12.49
C SER A 6 -10.32 -16.31 11.12
N GLN A 7 -11.62 -16.56 11.06
CA GLN A 7 -12.38 -16.52 9.81
C GLN A 7 -12.55 -15.09 9.31
N VAL A 8 -12.71 -14.13 10.21
CA VAL A 8 -12.72 -12.69 9.86
C VAL A 8 -11.36 -12.28 9.32
N ALA A 9 -10.26 -12.62 10.01
CA ALA A 9 -8.90 -12.31 9.58
C ALA A 9 -8.58 -12.90 8.19
N SER A 10 -8.88 -14.18 7.97
CA SER A 10 -8.68 -14.84 6.67
C SER A 10 -9.53 -14.23 5.55
N SER A 11 -10.79 -13.89 5.85
CA SER A 11 -11.69 -13.25 4.89
C SER A 11 -11.19 -11.86 4.50
N VAL A 12 -10.77 -11.06 5.47
CA VAL A 12 -10.21 -9.72 5.24
C VAL A 12 -8.91 -9.79 4.45
N PHE A 13 -8.02 -10.73 4.80
CA PHE A 13 -6.78 -10.93 4.05
C PHE A 13 -7.05 -11.26 2.58
N THR A 14 -7.96 -12.20 2.33
CA THR A 14 -8.33 -12.64 0.99
C THR A 14 -9.04 -11.53 0.22
N LEU A 15 -10.02 -10.86 0.84
CA LEU A 15 -10.78 -9.77 0.22
C LEU A 15 -9.92 -8.55 -0.04
N GLY A 16 -9.01 -8.19 0.88
CA GLY A 16 -8.06 -7.11 0.69
C GLY A 16 -7.15 -7.36 -0.50
N THR A 17 -6.54 -8.55 -0.55
CA THR A 17 -5.65 -8.95 -1.64
C THR A 17 -6.39 -9.02 -2.97
N ALA A 18 -7.53 -9.74 -3.02
CA ALA A 18 -8.37 -9.85 -4.20
C ALA A 18 -8.96 -8.50 -4.64
N GLY A 19 -9.18 -7.57 -3.71
CA GLY A 19 -9.68 -6.23 -3.98
C GLY A 19 -8.65 -5.33 -4.63
N VAL A 20 -7.37 -5.42 -4.26
CA VAL A 20 -6.32 -4.59 -4.87
C VAL A 20 -5.86 -5.10 -6.24
N LEU A 21 -5.85 -6.41 -6.46
CA LEU A 21 -5.41 -7.06 -7.70
C LEU A 21 -6.04 -6.48 -8.99
N PRO A 22 -7.36 -6.25 -9.08
CA PRO A 22 -8.01 -5.59 -10.21
C PRO A 22 -7.44 -4.21 -10.52
N PHE A 23 -7.13 -3.40 -9.49
CA PHE A 23 -6.55 -2.07 -9.70
C PHE A 23 -5.15 -2.17 -10.29
N TYR A 24 -4.31 -3.04 -9.74
CA TYR A 24 -2.94 -3.25 -10.25
C TYR A 24 -2.92 -3.86 -11.65
N THR A 25 -3.77 -4.84 -11.92
CA THR A 25 -3.89 -5.45 -13.26
C THR A 25 -4.32 -4.41 -14.29
N LEU A 26 -5.25 -3.50 -13.97
CA LEU A 26 -5.62 -2.39 -14.84
C LEU A 26 -4.46 -1.42 -15.08
N MET A 27 -3.71 -1.07 -14.03
CA MET A 27 -2.53 -0.20 -14.15
C MET A 27 -1.42 -0.82 -15.01
N VAL A 28 -1.20 -2.13 -14.94
CA VAL A 28 -0.15 -2.82 -15.71
C VAL A 28 -0.61 -3.14 -17.13
N ALA A 29 -1.81 -3.71 -17.30
CA ALA A 29 -2.30 -4.14 -18.60
C ALA A 29 -2.68 -2.96 -19.50
N ALA A 30 -3.36 -1.95 -18.94
CA ALA A 30 -3.90 -0.81 -19.69
C ALA A 30 -3.68 0.53 -18.97
N PRO A 31 -2.43 1.00 -18.82
CA PRO A 31 -2.10 2.25 -18.12
C PRO A 31 -2.67 3.50 -18.78
N LYS A 32 -2.97 3.47 -20.10
CA LYS A 32 -3.52 4.63 -20.83
C LYS A 32 -5.04 4.60 -20.97
N ALA A 33 -5.71 3.57 -20.46
CA ALA A 33 -7.16 3.48 -20.57
C ALA A 33 -7.85 4.54 -19.71
N GLU A 34 -8.91 5.13 -20.24
CA GLU A 34 -9.70 6.15 -19.54
C GLU A 34 -10.34 5.60 -18.24
N LEU A 35 -10.67 4.30 -18.24
CA LEU A 35 -11.17 3.60 -17.06
C LEU A 35 -10.12 3.49 -15.95
N THR A 36 -8.88 3.14 -16.29
CA THR A 36 -7.76 3.11 -15.34
C THR A 36 -7.50 4.51 -14.78
N ARG A 37 -7.48 5.54 -15.63
CA ARG A 37 -7.32 6.93 -15.21
C ARG A 37 -8.42 7.38 -14.25
N LYS A 38 -9.69 7.12 -14.58
CA LYS A 38 -10.84 7.49 -13.75
C LYS A 38 -10.87 6.77 -12.40
N LEU A 39 -10.49 5.49 -12.38
CA LEU A 39 -10.37 4.72 -11.13
C LEU A 39 -9.23 5.22 -10.25
N MET A 40 -8.07 5.55 -10.85
CA MET A 40 -6.91 6.08 -10.12
C MET A 40 -7.11 7.54 -9.68
N GLU A 41 -7.90 8.34 -10.40
CA GLU A 41 -8.30 9.68 -9.96
C GLU A 41 -9.26 9.64 -8.76
N SER A 42 -10.07 8.58 -8.67
CA SER A 42 -11.07 8.42 -7.62
C SER A 42 -10.41 8.12 -6.27
N ALA A 43 -10.78 8.89 -5.23
CA ALA A 43 -10.34 8.63 -3.86
C ALA A 43 -11.08 7.46 -3.18
N ILE A 44 -12.16 6.97 -3.80
CA ILE A 44 -13.10 6.01 -3.20
C ILE A 44 -12.43 4.71 -2.75
N PRO A 45 -11.59 4.02 -3.57
CA PRO A 45 -10.97 2.76 -3.15
C PRO A 45 -10.09 2.93 -1.90
N TYR A 46 -9.36 4.04 -1.83
CA TYR A 46 -8.46 4.38 -0.71
C TYR A 46 -9.23 4.68 0.57
N VAL A 47 -10.33 5.44 0.46
CA VAL A 47 -11.19 5.75 1.60
C VAL A 47 -11.83 4.48 2.15
N VAL A 48 -12.31 3.59 1.27
CA VAL A 48 -12.88 2.30 1.69
C VAL A 48 -11.84 1.43 2.39
N LEU A 49 -10.63 1.28 1.84
CA LEU A 49 -9.54 0.54 2.49
C LEU A 49 -9.13 1.18 3.84
N GLY A 50 -9.06 2.51 3.90
CA GLY A 50 -8.71 3.23 5.12
C GLY A 50 -9.77 3.10 6.22
N LEU A 51 -11.05 3.13 5.88
CA LEU A 51 -12.15 2.88 6.82
C LEU A 51 -12.15 1.42 7.30
N LEU A 52 -11.92 0.47 6.40
CA LEU A 52 -11.79 -0.94 6.75
C LEU A 52 -10.62 -1.17 7.72
N TYR A 53 -9.48 -0.55 7.45
CA TYR A 53 -8.33 -0.56 8.36
C TYR A 53 -8.68 0.03 9.73
N ALA A 54 -9.28 1.23 9.77
CA ALA A 54 -9.64 1.89 11.03
C ALA A 54 -10.60 1.02 11.87
N TYR A 55 -11.55 0.35 11.22
CA TYR A 55 -12.47 -0.58 11.87
C TYR A 55 -11.74 -1.80 12.45
N LEU A 56 -10.84 -2.43 11.70
CA LEU A 56 -10.05 -3.58 12.17
C LEU A 56 -9.07 -3.19 13.29
N LEU A 57 -8.50 -2.00 13.20
CA LEU A 57 -7.61 -1.45 14.22
C LEU A 57 -8.38 -1.22 15.52
N TYR A 58 -9.58 -0.65 15.44
CA TYR A 58 -10.47 -0.48 16.60
C TYR A 58 -10.81 -1.81 17.26
N LEU A 59 -11.10 -2.86 16.48
CA LEU A 59 -11.34 -4.21 17.01
C LEU A 59 -10.09 -4.86 17.61
N SER A 60 -8.91 -4.55 17.08
CA SER A 60 -7.64 -5.12 17.56
C SER A 60 -7.10 -4.41 18.80
N TRP A 61 -7.49 -3.15 19.03
CA TRP A 61 -7.09 -2.37 20.19
C TRP A 61 -7.95 -2.71 21.41
N THR A 62 -7.47 -3.67 22.19
CA THR A 62 -7.99 -3.95 23.53
C THR A 62 -7.15 -3.23 24.58
N PRO A 63 -7.72 -2.85 25.74
CA PRO A 63 -6.96 -2.21 26.82
C PRO A 63 -5.75 -3.05 27.26
N ASP A 64 -5.84 -4.38 27.19
CA ASP A 64 -4.72 -5.30 27.44
C ASP A 64 -3.59 -5.18 26.41
N THR A 65 -3.90 -5.04 25.11
CA THR A 65 -2.88 -4.90 24.06
C THR A 65 -2.21 -3.53 24.10
N ILE A 66 -2.97 -2.47 24.39
CA ILE A 66 -2.43 -1.11 24.58
C ILE A 66 -1.47 -1.08 25.77
N GLY A 67 -1.86 -1.73 26.89
CA GLY A 67 -1.01 -1.86 28.06
C GLY A 67 0.28 -2.64 27.81
N LEU A 68 0.24 -3.67 26.95
CA LEU A 68 1.42 -4.44 26.54
C LEU A 68 2.32 -3.68 25.56
N MET A 69 1.75 -2.86 24.68
CA MET A 69 2.52 -2.09 23.69
C MET A 69 3.25 -0.91 24.34
N PHE A 70 2.64 -0.27 25.33
CA PHE A 70 3.16 0.92 26.02
C PHE A 70 3.59 0.67 27.47
N ALA A 71 3.95 -0.57 27.82
CA ALA A 71 4.35 -0.96 29.17
C ALA A 71 5.60 -0.22 29.70
N SER A 72 6.38 0.42 28.81
CA SER A 72 7.62 1.08 29.18
C SER A 72 7.38 2.41 29.91
N LYS A 73 8.31 2.76 30.80
CA LYS A 73 8.29 4.00 31.61
C LYS A 73 8.18 5.30 30.78
N TYR A 74 8.43 5.22 29.47
CA TYR A 74 8.43 6.34 28.53
C TYR A 74 7.32 6.27 27.48
N TRP A 75 6.35 5.33 27.59
CA TRP A 75 5.34 5.09 26.55
C TRP A 75 5.97 4.83 25.17
N LEU A 76 7.14 4.20 25.15
CA LEU A 76 7.75 3.72 23.92
C LEU A 76 7.20 2.34 23.57
N PRO A 77 6.86 2.10 22.30
CA PRO A 77 6.49 0.78 21.81
C PRO A 77 7.65 -0.21 22.04
N GLU A 78 7.45 -1.22 22.88
CA GLU A 78 8.44 -2.29 23.02
C GLU A 78 8.32 -3.30 21.87
N LEU A 79 9.46 -3.71 21.30
CA LEU A 79 9.49 -4.69 20.22
C LEU A 79 8.82 -6.01 20.61
N SER A 80 9.01 -6.44 21.88
CA SER A 80 8.37 -7.61 22.49
C SER A 80 6.83 -7.48 22.52
N GLY A 81 6.32 -6.31 22.92
CA GLY A 81 4.90 -5.99 22.93
C GLY A 81 4.30 -5.99 21.52
N ILE A 82 4.98 -5.37 20.57
CA ILE A 82 4.58 -5.38 19.14
C ILE A 82 4.56 -6.81 18.60
N ALA A 83 5.62 -7.60 18.80
CA ALA A 83 5.69 -8.99 18.32
C ALA A 83 4.53 -9.84 18.88
N LYS A 84 4.17 -9.63 20.15
CA LYS A 84 3.03 -10.29 20.79
C LYS A 84 1.70 -9.87 20.19
N MET A 85 1.53 -8.60 19.83
CA MET A 85 0.34 -8.11 19.13
C MET A 85 0.20 -8.72 17.73
N PHE A 86 1.31 -8.83 16.98
CA PHE A 86 1.34 -9.46 15.65
C PHE A 86 1.10 -10.99 15.69
N SER A 87 1.17 -11.61 16.86
CA SER A 87 0.77 -13.02 17.04
C SER A 87 -0.75 -13.22 16.99
N SER A 88 -1.54 -12.14 17.10
CA SER A 88 -2.99 -12.16 16.90
C SER A 88 -3.34 -12.03 15.42
N GLU A 89 -4.16 -12.94 14.91
CA GLU A 89 -4.61 -12.94 13.52
C GLU A 89 -5.36 -11.65 13.13
N MET A 90 -6.09 -11.04 14.09
CA MET A 90 -6.83 -9.80 13.84
C MET A 90 -5.87 -8.61 13.64
N THR A 91 -4.85 -8.49 14.50
CA THR A 91 -3.82 -7.47 14.36
C THR A 91 -3.05 -7.66 13.07
N LEU A 92 -2.69 -8.91 12.73
CA LEU A 92 -1.98 -9.25 11.50
C LEU A 92 -2.81 -8.87 10.26
N ALA A 93 -4.11 -9.19 10.24
CA ALA A 93 -5.00 -8.79 9.16
C ALA A 93 -5.11 -7.25 9.04
N SER A 94 -5.18 -6.54 10.17
CA SER A 94 -5.20 -5.07 10.15
C SER A 94 -3.91 -4.48 9.58
N ALA A 95 -2.74 -5.03 9.96
CA ALA A 95 -1.44 -4.63 9.43
C ALA A 95 -1.31 -4.95 7.93
N TRP A 96 -1.89 -6.06 7.48
CA TRP A 96 -1.93 -6.41 6.06
C TRP A 96 -2.76 -5.41 5.24
N ILE A 97 -3.97 -5.06 5.69
CA ILE A 97 -4.79 -4.04 5.01
C ILE A 97 -4.10 -2.68 5.02
N HIS A 98 -3.42 -2.33 6.12
CA HIS A 98 -2.62 -1.11 6.18
C HIS A 98 -1.54 -1.10 5.09
N LEU A 99 -0.78 -2.20 4.96
CA LEU A 99 0.25 -2.35 3.94
C LEU A 99 -0.34 -2.26 2.53
N LEU A 100 -1.42 -3.01 2.23
CA LEU A 100 -2.11 -2.93 0.93
C LEU A 100 -2.61 -1.52 0.59
N ALA A 101 -3.11 -0.78 1.58
CA ALA A 101 -3.60 0.59 1.39
C ALA A 101 -2.46 1.55 1.04
N VAL A 102 -1.33 1.45 1.75
CA VAL A 102 -0.13 2.26 1.50
C VAL A 102 0.48 1.91 0.15
N ASP A 103 0.58 0.63 -0.18
CA ASP A 103 1.11 0.13 -1.45
C ASP A 103 0.28 0.63 -2.64
N LEU A 104 -1.05 0.56 -2.54
CA LEU A 104 -1.95 1.05 -3.59
C LEU A 104 -1.84 2.56 -3.75
N PHE A 105 -1.66 3.30 -2.64
CA PHE A 105 -1.49 4.74 -2.67
C PHE A 105 -0.14 5.14 -3.30
N ALA A 106 0.94 4.45 -2.97
CA ALA A 106 2.25 4.66 -3.60
C ALA A 106 2.20 4.31 -5.10
N ALA A 107 1.58 3.20 -5.46
CA ALA A 107 1.40 2.79 -6.85
C ALA A 107 0.65 3.86 -7.66
N ARG A 108 -0.39 4.49 -7.09
CA ARG A 108 -1.10 5.61 -7.69
C ARG A 108 -0.19 6.81 -7.94
N GLN A 109 0.64 7.19 -6.96
CA GLN A 109 1.57 8.31 -7.14
C GLN A 109 2.57 8.04 -8.26
N VAL A 110 3.13 6.82 -8.28
CA VAL A 110 4.04 6.36 -9.34
C VAL A 110 3.34 6.37 -10.70
N TYR A 111 2.06 5.97 -10.76
CA TYR A 111 1.26 6.02 -11.98
C TYR A 111 1.03 7.44 -12.48
N HIS A 112 0.64 8.38 -11.60
CA HIS A 112 0.46 9.78 -12.00
C HIS A 112 1.77 10.42 -12.46
N ASP A 113 2.89 10.18 -11.75
CA ASP A 113 4.20 10.71 -12.15
C ASP A 113 4.69 10.09 -13.48
N GLY A 114 4.50 8.79 -13.68
CA GLY A 114 4.86 8.14 -14.94
C GLY A 114 3.98 8.55 -16.13
N LEU A 115 2.71 8.88 -15.90
CA LEU A 115 1.85 9.45 -16.93
C LEU A 115 2.28 10.87 -17.32
N GLN A 116 2.72 11.69 -16.35
CA GLN A 116 3.23 13.04 -16.60
C GLN A 116 4.59 13.04 -17.30
N ASN A 117 5.47 12.09 -16.97
CA ASN A 117 6.84 12.01 -17.50
C ASN A 117 6.98 11.04 -18.69
N GLY A 118 5.91 10.39 -19.15
CA GLY A 118 5.93 9.44 -20.27
C GLY A 118 6.76 8.16 -20.01
N ILE A 119 6.93 7.77 -18.75
CA ILE A 119 7.80 6.65 -18.32
C ILE A 119 6.99 5.34 -18.27
N GLU A 120 7.62 4.22 -18.64
CA GLU A 120 7.03 2.88 -18.52
C GLU A 120 6.78 2.51 -17.04
N THR A 121 5.54 2.69 -16.57
CA THR A 121 5.15 2.51 -15.15
C THR A 121 5.00 1.05 -14.71
N ARG A 122 5.02 0.10 -15.65
CA ARG A 122 4.69 -1.31 -15.42
C ARG A 122 5.59 -2.00 -14.39
N HIS A 123 6.90 -1.76 -14.47
CA HIS A 123 7.87 -2.36 -13.55
C HIS A 123 7.76 -1.75 -12.14
N SER A 124 7.68 -0.42 -12.04
CA SER A 124 7.60 0.31 -10.76
C SER A 124 6.29 0.03 -10.00
N VAL A 125 5.16 -0.08 -10.72
CA VAL A 125 3.85 -0.42 -10.14
C VAL A 125 3.83 -1.86 -9.64
N SER A 126 4.43 -2.80 -10.38
CA SER A 126 4.54 -4.20 -9.94
C SER A 126 5.43 -4.35 -8.69
N LEU A 127 6.47 -3.52 -8.58
CA LEU A 127 7.35 -3.49 -7.42
C LEU A 127 6.72 -2.79 -6.21
N CYS A 128 5.84 -1.80 -6.41
CA CYS A 128 5.06 -1.20 -5.33
C CYS A 128 4.10 -2.19 -4.66
N LEU A 129 3.61 -3.21 -5.38
CA LEU A 129 2.73 -4.25 -4.83
C LEU A 129 3.44 -5.22 -3.87
N LEU A 130 4.76 -5.38 -4.02
CA LEU A 130 5.54 -6.35 -3.23
C LEU A 130 6.42 -5.66 -2.18
N PHE A 131 6.96 -4.50 -2.51
CA PHE A 131 7.89 -3.76 -1.67
C PHE A 131 7.75 -2.25 -1.93
N CYS A 132 6.71 -1.61 -1.39
CA CYS A 132 6.45 -0.17 -1.53
C CYS A 132 7.69 0.75 -1.49
N PRO A 133 8.58 0.69 -0.47
CA PRO A 133 9.77 1.53 -0.45
C PRO A 133 10.74 1.24 -1.61
N ILE A 134 10.86 -0.02 -2.04
CA ILE A 134 11.71 -0.41 -3.17
C ILE A 134 11.10 0.09 -4.49
N GLY A 135 9.78 0.01 -4.65
CA GLY A 135 9.06 0.52 -5.81
C GLY A 135 9.25 2.03 -6.01
N ILE A 136 9.20 2.81 -4.93
CA ILE A 136 9.47 4.27 -4.96
C ILE A 136 10.93 4.55 -5.35
N VAL A 137 11.89 3.84 -4.75
CA VAL A 137 13.32 4.02 -5.06
C VAL A 137 13.60 3.72 -6.53
N ILE A 138 13.06 2.63 -7.06
CA ILE A 138 13.24 2.26 -8.47
C ILE A 138 12.62 3.30 -9.40
N HIS A 139 11.44 3.82 -9.07
CA HIS A 139 10.81 4.90 -9.85
C HIS A 139 11.67 6.17 -9.89
N LEU A 140 12.23 6.58 -8.75
CA LEU A 140 13.15 7.71 -8.67
C LEU A 140 14.43 7.47 -9.48
N LEU A 141 14.98 6.25 -9.44
CA LEU A 141 16.14 5.88 -10.25
C LEU A 141 15.82 5.93 -11.74
N THR A 142 14.69 5.38 -12.18
CA THR A 142 14.26 5.45 -13.59
C THR A 142 14.08 6.89 -14.06
N LYS A 143 13.47 7.74 -13.23
CA LYS A 143 13.32 9.17 -13.52
C LYS A 143 14.67 9.89 -13.60
N ALA A 144 15.61 9.58 -12.71
CA ALA A 144 16.96 10.16 -12.72
C ALA A 144 17.75 9.75 -13.97
N VAL A 145 17.66 8.49 -14.40
CA VAL A 145 18.32 8.00 -15.62
C VAL A 145 17.74 8.67 -16.87
N LEU A 146 16.42 8.77 -17.00
CA LEU A 146 15.78 9.44 -18.13
C LEU A 146 16.05 10.95 -18.17
N SER A 147 16.02 11.63 -17.02
CA SER A 147 16.37 13.05 -16.93
C SER A 147 17.84 13.33 -17.25
N SER A 148 18.74 12.41 -16.88
CA SER A 148 20.17 12.51 -17.23
C SER A 148 20.41 12.23 -18.72
N ALA A 149 19.67 11.29 -19.32
CA ALA A 149 19.71 11.03 -20.76
C ALA A 149 19.24 12.24 -21.58
N GLU A 150 18.19 12.95 -21.13
CA GLU A 150 17.71 14.17 -21.79
C GLU A 150 18.73 15.32 -21.76
N LYS A 151 19.52 15.44 -20.68
CA LYS A 151 20.61 16.43 -20.59
C LYS A 151 21.81 16.13 -21.50
N THR A 152 21.91 14.91 -22.03
CA THR A 152 23.07 14.48 -22.83
C THR A 152 22.85 14.66 -24.33
N VAL A 153 21.62 14.98 -24.77
CA VAL A 153 21.34 15.35 -26.17
C VAL A 153 21.67 16.85 -26.34
N PRO A 154 22.72 17.23 -27.12
CA PRO A 154 23.00 18.62 -27.37
C PRO A 154 21.83 19.21 -28.16
N ARG A 155 21.25 20.30 -27.66
CA ARG A 155 20.38 21.17 -28.47
C ARG A 155 21.21 21.70 -29.63
N THR A 156 21.11 21.08 -30.81
CA THR A 156 21.52 21.70 -32.06
C THR A 156 20.48 22.75 -32.39
N HIS A 157 20.78 24.01 -32.12
CA HIS A 157 20.14 25.12 -32.79
C HIS A 157 21.11 26.27 -32.99
#